data_AF-A0AB37C803-F1
#
_entry.id   AF-A0AB37C803-F1
#
_cell.length_a   1.000
_cell.length_b   1.000
_cell.length_c   1.000
_cell.angle_alpha   90.00
_cell.angle_beta   90.00
_cell.angle_gamma   90.00
#
_symmetry.space_group_name_H-M   'P 1'
#
loop_
_entity.id
_entity.type
_entity.pdbx_description
1 polymer ?
#
loop_
_entity_poly.entity_id
_entity_poly.type
_entity_poly.pdbx_seq_one_letter_code
_entity_poly.pdbx_strand_id
1 'polypeptide(L)'
;MSSMNKKTTINNILSNKELSIIEILPNKTIGDKIKRLRISTGLNYNDFAKKARVGTMTIYRWETGERIPNNIYLNQLITKFNLDENYFK
;
A
#
# COMPACT_ATOMS: atom_id res chain seq x y z
N MET A 1 9.46 -21.13 27.04
CA MET A 1 10.63 -20.87 26.19
C MET A 1 10.49 -19.48 25.59
N SER A 2 11.08 -18.48 26.22
CA SER A 2 11.07 -17.09 25.74
C SER A 2 12.14 -16.90 24.67
N SER A 3 11.77 -16.30 23.53
CA SER A 3 12.60 -15.29 22.87
C SER A 3 11.75 -14.47 21.90
N MET A 4 12.04 -13.17 21.88
CA MET A 4 11.21 -12.04 21.52
C MET A 4 11.73 -11.43 20.20
N ASN A 5 10.86 -10.82 19.38
CA ASN A 5 11.20 -9.46 18.97
C ASN A 5 9.98 -8.56 18.68
N LYS A 6 10.04 -7.41 19.35
CA LYS A 6 9.15 -6.27 19.35
C LYS A 6 9.24 -5.54 18.00
N LYS A 7 8.12 -5.42 17.30
CA LYS A 7 7.74 -4.22 16.52
C LYS A 7 6.23 -4.32 16.29
N THR A 8 5.48 -4.07 17.36
CA THR A 8 4.57 -2.92 17.42
C THR A 8 3.74 -2.82 16.15
N THR A 9 2.55 -3.41 16.16
CA THR A 9 1.49 -3.04 15.23
C THR A 9 1.41 -1.53 15.24
N ILE A 10 1.83 -0.89 14.14
CA ILE A 10 1.78 0.56 13.93
C ILE A 10 0.35 1.10 14.21
N ASN A 11 -0.64 0.21 14.15
CA ASN A 11 -2.05 0.44 14.46
C ASN A 11 -2.35 0.96 15.88
N ASN A 12 -1.39 1.02 16.82
CA ASN A 12 -1.63 1.55 18.18
C ASN A 12 -1.05 2.95 18.46
N ILE A 13 -0.49 3.64 17.46
CA ILE A 13 0.04 5.02 17.61
C ILE A 13 -0.67 6.01 16.68
N LEU A 14 -1.32 5.53 15.62
CA LEU A 14 -1.84 6.37 14.55
C LEU A 14 -3.25 6.91 14.86
N SER A 15 -3.32 7.77 15.87
CA SER A 15 -4.47 8.61 16.20
C SER A 15 -4.57 9.76 15.19
N ASN A 16 -5.60 9.77 14.33
CA ASN A 16 -6.15 10.86 13.50
C ASN A 16 -5.23 11.75 12.63
N LYS A 17 -3.91 11.74 12.84
CA LYS A 17 -2.89 12.57 12.20
C LYS A 17 -2.35 11.91 10.94
N GLU A 18 -2.44 10.60 10.79
CA GLU A 18 -1.91 9.88 9.62
C GLU A 18 -2.81 9.99 8.39
N LEU A 19 -4.10 10.23 8.60
CA LEU A 19 -5.01 10.62 7.51
C LEU A 19 -4.55 11.92 6.85
N SER A 20 -3.91 12.85 7.61
CA SER A 20 -3.34 14.09 7.06
C SER A 20 -2.08 13.88 6.20
N ILE A 21 -1.39 12.74 6.33
CA ILE A 21 -0.17 12.46 5.55
C ILE A 21 -0.53 12.06 4.11
N ILE A 22 -1.66 11.39 3.90
CA ILE A 22 -2.09 10.91 2.57
C ILE A 22 -2.32 12.08 1.60
N GLU A 23 -2.72 13.24 2.11
CA GLU A 23 -2.94 14.47 1.33
C GLU A 23 -1.63 15.13 0.88
N ILE A 24 -0.53 14.91 1.60
CA ILE A 24 0.79 15.47 1.32
C ILE A 24 1.62 14.54 0.42
N LEU A 25 1.21 13.27 0.30
CA LEU A 25 1.89 12.30 -0.56
C LEU A 25 1.73 12.67 -2.04
N PRO A 26 2.78 12.44 -2.86
CA PRO A 26 2.67 12.53 -4.31
C PRO A 26 1.48 11.70 -4.83
N ASN A 27 0.84 12.17 -5.90
CA ASN A 27 -0.29 11.51 -6.56
C ASN A 27 -0.19 11.63 -8.09
N LYS A 28 1.04 11.68 -8.64
CA LYS A 28 1.28 11.93 -10.07
C LYS A 28 1.42 10.63 -10.84
N THR A 29 2.05 9.62 -10.24
CA THR A 29 2.34 8.35 -10.87
C THR A 29 1.40 7.24 -10.40
N ILE A 30 1.40 6.11 -11.11
CA ILE A 30 0.72 4.90 -10.63
C ILE A 30 1.34 4.40 -9.31
N GLY A 31 2.66 4.49 -9.18
CA GLY A 31 3.37 4.15 -7.94
C GLY A 31 2.93 4.98 -6.76
N ASP A 32 2.75 6.28 -6.99
CA ASP A 32 2.23 7.23 -5.99
C ASP A 32 0.83 6.84 -5.52
N LYS A 33 -0.08 6.54 -6.46
CA LYS A 33 -1.45 6.08 -6.15
C LYS A 33 -1.43 4.78 -5.34
N ILE A 34 -0.56 3.83 -5.68
CA ILE A 34 -0.40 2.57 -4.94
C ILE A 34 0.11 2.82 -3.52
N LYS A 35 1.08 3.72 -3.36
CA LYS A 35 1.62 4.10 -2.04
C LYS A 35 0.56 4.74 -1.17
N ARG A 36 -0.24 5.66 -1.72
CA ARG A 36 -1.37 6.29 -1.02
C ARG A 36 -2.40 5.25 -0.60
N LEU A 37 -2.78 4.34 -1.50
CA LEU A 37 -3.67 3.23 -1.20
C LEU A 37 -3.13 2.34 -0.06
N ARG A 38 -1.84 1.98 -0.08
CA ARG A 38 -1.25 1.17 0.99
C ARG A 38 -1.34 1.89 2.32
N ILE A 39 -0.93 3.15 2.38
CA ILE A 39 -0.94 3.94 3.61
C ILE A 39 -2.37 4.14 4.12
N SER A 40 -3.34 4.39 3.24
CA SER A 40 -4.75 4.55 3.63
C SER A 40 -5.37 3.29 4.23
N THR A 41 -4.82 2.11 3.92
CA THR A 41 -5.27 0.85 4.53
C THR A 41 -4.70 0.59 5.92
N GLY A 42 -3.69 1.36 6.34
CA GLY A 42 -2.93 1.11 7.58
C GLY A 42 -2.09 -0.17 7.56
N LEU A 43 -1.98 -0.85 6.42
CA LEU A 43 -1.24 -2.10 6.28
C LEU A 43 0.26 -1.82 6.09
N ASN A 44 1.09 -2.63 6.75
CA ASN A 44 2.51 -2.69 6.40
C ASN A 44 2.71 -3.31 5.00
N TYR A 45 3.92 -3.21 4.47
CA TYR A 45 4.25 -3.74 3.13
C TYR A 45 3.90 -5.22 2.93
N ASN A 46 4.16 -6.06 3.93
CA ASN A 46 3.92 -7.50 3.81
C ASN A 46 2.43 -7.83 3.79
N ASP A 47 1.65 -7.22 4.67
CA ASP A 47 0.20 -7.45 4.75
C ASP A 47 -0.51 -6.88 3.52
N PHE A 48 -0.08 -5.72 3.04
CA PHE A 48 -0.58 -5.14 1.80
C PHE A 48 -0.27 -6.05 0.60
N ALA A 49 0.99 -6.50 0.46
CA ALA A 49 1.39 -7.40 -0.63
C ALA A 49 0.64 -8.73 -0.58
N LYS A 50 0.44 -9.30 0.61
CA LYS A 50 -0.34 -10.52 0.83
C LYS A 50 -1.81 -10.34 0.42
N LYS A 51 -2.46 -9.25 0.82
CA LYS A 51 -3.84 -8.93 0.40
C LYS A 51 -3.92 -8.68 -1.10
N ALA A 52 -2.94 -7.97 -1.64
CA ALA A 52 -2.76 -7.73 -3.06
C ALA A 52 -2.34 -8.98 -3.86
N ARG A 53 -2.06 -10.13 -3.23
CA ARG A 53 -1.58 -11.37 -3.86
C ARG A 53 -0.35 -11.18 -4.76
N VAL A 54 0.62 -10.41 -4.29
CA VAL A 54 1.92 -10.21 -4.96
C VAL A 54 3.07 -10.28 -3.94
N GLY A 55 4.31 -10.34 -4.43
CA GLY A 55 5.48 -10.29 -3.55
C GLY A 55 5.69 -8.89 -2.96
N THR A 56 6.24 -8.81 -1.75
CA THR A 56 6.55 -7.54 -1.08
C THR A 56 7.45 -6.64 -1.93
N MET A 57 8.47 -7.22 -2.58
CA MET A 57 9.38 -6.48 -3.47
C MET A 57 8.65 -5.91 -4.70
N THR A 58 7.59 -6.56 -5.16
CA THR A 58 6.76 -6.05 -6.26
C THR A 58 6.10 -4.74 -5.89
N ILE A 59 5.53 -4.65 -4.67
CA ILE A 59 4.94 -3.41 -4.16
C ILE A 59 5.99 -2.30 -4.03
N TYR A 60 7.16 -2.62 -3.46
CA TYR A 60 8.26 -1.67 -3.33
C TYR A 60 8.69 -1.09 -4.69
N ARG A 61 8.86 -1.95 -5.70
CA ARG A 61 9.23 -1.54 -7.06
C ARG A 61 8.18 -0.67 -7.74
N TRP A 62 6.90 -0.93 -7.46
CA TRP A 62 5.81 -0.08 -7.95
C TRP A 62 5.82 1.29 -7.28
N GLU A 63 5.92 1.34 -5.95
CA GLU A 63 5.89 2.60 -5.18
C GLU A 63 7.11 3.50 -5.41
N THR A 64 8.25 2.92 -5.80
CA THR A 64 9.49 3.65 -6.11
C THR A 64 9.61 4.04 -7.59
N GLY A 65 8.70 3.55 -8.45
CA GLY A 65 8.79 3.76 -9.89
C GLY A 65 9.83 2.90 -10.61
N GLU A 66 10.51 1.98 -9.92
CA GLU A 66 11.44 1.01 -10.54
C GLU A 66 10.71 0.11 -11.56
N ARG A 67 9.42 -0.16 -11.33
CA ARG A 67 8.58 -0.92 -12.25
C ARG A 67 7.17 -0.36 -12.31
N ILE A 68 6.61 -0.27 -13.51
CA ILE A 68 5.20 0.10 -13.70
C ILE A 68 4.35 -1.18 -13.73
N PRO A 69 3.29 -1.30 -12.88
CA PRO A 69 2.35 -2.42 -12.97
C PRO A 69 1.58 -2.38 -14.28
N ASN A 70 1.30 -3.55 -14.85
CA ASN A 70 0.39 -3.66 -15.99
C ASN A 70 -1.08 -3.66 -15.53
N ASN A 71 -2.00 -3.59 -16.49
CA ASN A 71 -3.44 -3.52 -16.22
C ASN A 71 -3.98 -4.73 -15.44
N ILE A 72 -3.37 -5.91 -15.58
CA ILE A 72 -3.78 -7.11 -14.83
C ILE A 72 -3.59 -6.87 -13.32
N TYR A 73 -2.43 -6.33 -12.93
CA TYR A 73 -2.15 -6.02 -11.53
C TYR A 73 -2.97 -4.84 -11.01
N LEU A 74 -3.25 -3.84 -11.84
CA LEU A 74 -4.11 -2.72 -11.45
C LEU A 74 -5.54 -3.19 -11.17
N ASN A 75 -6.10 -4.02 -12.06
CA ASN A 75 -7.42 -4.61 -11.86
C ASN A 75 -7.45 -5.50 -10.61
N GLN A 76 -6.38 -6.28 -10.38
CA GLN A 76 -6.26 -7.07 -9.16
C GLN A 76 -6.30 -6.20 -7.89
N LEU A 77 -5.64 -5.05 -7.88
CA LEU A 77 -5.71 -4.09 -6.76
C LEU A 77 -7.13 -3.52 -6.61
N ILE A 78 -7.78 -3.12 -7.71
CA ILE A 78 -9.16 -2.61 -7.69
C ILE A 78 -10.09 -3.63 -7.03
N THR A 79 -10.03 -4.90 -7.45
CA THR A 79 -10.86 -5.96 -6.87
C THR A 79 -10.51 -6.26 -5.41
N LYS A 80 -9.21 -6.32 -5.04
CA LYS A 80 -8.79 -6.71 -3.68
C LYS A 80 -9.03 -5.64 -2.63
N PHE A 81 -9.07 -4.38 -3.04
CA PHE A 81 -9.29 -3.23 -2.17
C PHE A 81 -10.66 -2.57 -2.38
N ASN A 82 -11.51 -3.14 -3.23
CA ASN A 82 -12.86 -2.67 -3.52
C ASN A 82 -12.88 -1.18 -3.91
N LEU A 83 -12.02 -0.82 -4.87
CA LEU A 83 -11.82 0.54 -5.36
C LEU A 83 -12.72 0.85 -6.55
N ASP A 84 -12.83 2.13 -6.89
CA ASP A 84 -13.42 2.57 -8.15
C ASP A 84 -12.58 2.09 -9.35
N GLU A 85 -13.24 1.72 -10.44
CA GLU A 85 -12.57 1.24 -11.67
C GLU A 85 -11.64 2.29 -12.31
N ASN A 86 -11.85 3.57 -12.02
CA ASN A 86 -11.06 4.68 -12.52
C ASN A 86 -9.98 5.13 -11.53
N TYR A 87 -9.79 4.46 -10.39
CA TYR A 87 -8.84 4.87 -9.37
C TYR A 87 -7.42 5.12 -9.93
N PHE A 88 -6.97 4.26 -10.85
CA PHE A 88 -5.65 4.35 -11.47
C PHE A 88 -5.60 5.15 -12.77
N LYS A 89 -6.74 5.55 -13.34
CA LYS A 89 -6.81 6.31 -14.60
C LYS A 89 -6.44 7.79 -14.42
#